data_AF-A0A6V7NML1-F1
#
_entry.id   AF-A0A6V7NML1-F1
#
_cell.length_a   1.000
_cell.length_b   1.000
_cell.length_c   1.000
_cell.angle_alpha   90.00
_cell.angle_beta   90.00
_cell.angle_gamma   90.00
#
_symmetry.space_group_name_H-M   'P 1'
#
loop_
_entity.id
_entity.type
_entity.pdbx_description
1 polymer ?
#
loop_
_entity_poly.entity_id
_entity_poly.type
_entity_poly.pdbx_seq_one_letter_code
_entity_poly.pdbx_strand_id
1 'polypeptide(L)'
;MRMSESAIASWSTLAALRREPIRRVRADYTAADAVNSWVSENQYYDHATNTCAQGQECGHYTQVVWRDSTMIGCARVVCNNGGIFITCNYYPPGNIDGQSPY
;
A
#
# COMPACT_ATOMS: atom_id res chain seq x y z
N MET A 1 -56.99 35.15 23.45
CA MET A 1 -57.05 34.01 22.51
C MET A 1 -55.79 33.19 22.70
N ARG A 2 -55.93 31.96 23.21
CA ARG A 2 -54.85 30.99 23.34
C ARG A 2 -54.61 30.36 21.96
N MET A 3 -53.36 30.31 21.53
CA MET A 3 -52.91 29.33 20.54
C MET A 3 -51.99 28.33 21.23
N SER A 4 -52.25 27.06 20.94
CA SER A 4 -51.83 25.85 21.65
C SER A 4 -50.36 25.48 21.47
N GLU A 5 -49.75 24.98 22.53
CA GLU A 5 -48.49 24.22 22.54
C GLU A 5 -48.63 22.94 21.68
N SER A 6 -48.11 22.94 20.45
CA SER A 6 -47.81 21.73 19.67
C SER A 6 -47.12 22.14 18.36
N ALA A 7 -45.78 22.30 18.39
CA ALA A 7 -44.86 22.15 17.25
C ALA A 7 -43.44 22.70 17.52
N ILE A 8 -43.02 22.87 18.79
CA ILE A 8 -41.61 23.20 19.14
C ILE A 8 -40.74 21.92 19.12
N ALA A 9 -40.88 21.09 18.08
CA ALA A 9 -40.10 19.88 17.91
C ALA A 9 -40.09 19.48 16.43
N SER A 10 -39.17 20.06 15.64
CA SER A 10 -38.42 19.36 14.57
C SER A 10 -37.52 20.32 13.77
N TRP A 11 -36.85 21.26 14.43
CA TRP A 11 -35.70 21.97 13.83
C TRP A 11 -34.36 21.25 14.09
N SER A 12 -34.42 19.99 14.53
CA SER A 12 -33.24 19.17 14.87
C SER A 12 -32.85 18.16 13.79
N THR A 13 -33.43 18.23 12.58
CA THR A 13 -33.29 17.18 11.55
C THR A 13 -32.59 17.64 10.27
N LEU A 14 -31.83 18.73 10.30
CA LEU A 14 -30.95 19.17 9.20
C LEU A 14 -29.46 19.34 9.61
N ALA A 15 -29.09 18.93 10.83
CA ALA A 15 -27.70 18.82 11.27
C ALA A 15 -27.24 17.35 11.48
N ALA A 16 -27.98 16.41 10.88
CA ALA A 16 -27.74 14.97 10.98
C ALA A 16 -27.43 14.28 9.64
N LEU A 17 -27.04 15.03 8.60
CA LEU A 17 -26.05 14.52 7.65
C LEU A 17 -24.65 14.73 8.26
N ARG A 18 -24.47 14.17 9.46
CA ARG A 18 -23.15 13.92 10.01
C ARG A 18 -22.50 12.95 9.05
N ARG A 19 -21.45 13.44 8.37
CA ARG A 19 -20.27 12.68 7.92
C ARG A 19 -20.50 11.19 8.07
N GLU A 20 -20.85 10.53 6.96
CA GLU A 20 -20.70 9.09 6.82
C GLU A 20 -19.44 8.68 7.59
N PRO A 21 -19.49 7.74 8.56
CA PRO A 21 -18.27 7.29 9.18
C PRO A 21 -17.38 6.86 8.04
N ILE A 22 -16.22 7.53 7.88
CA ILE A 22 -15.18 7.17 6.91
C ILE A 22 -15.18 5.66 6.87
N ARG A 23 -15.65 5.12 5.74
CA ARG A 23 -15.94 3.70 5.53
C ARG A 23 -14.89 2.90 6.29
N ARG A 24 -15.34 2.24 7.37
CA ARG A 24 -14.51 1.51 8.32
C ARG A 24 -13.45 0.73 7.55
N VAL A 25 -12.19 0.96 7.94
CA VAL A 25 -10.98 0.17 7.67
C VAL A 25 -11.36 -1.22 7.18
N ARG A 26 -11.38 -1.44 5.86
CA ARG A 26 -11.20 -2.79 5.36
C ARG A 26 -9.78 -3.17 5.78
N ALA A 27 -9.51 -4.45 6.02
CA ALA A 27 -8.13 -4.91 6.12
C ALA A 27 -7.46 -4.60 4.77
N ASP A 28 -6.93 -3.39 4.67
CA ASP A 28 -6.41 -2.82 3.45
C ASP A 28 -5.01 -3.40 3.25
N TYR A 29 -4.66 -3.77 2.01
CA TYR A 29 -3.31 -4.21 1.64
C TYR A 29 -2.26 -3.25 2.22
N THR A 30 -1.40 -3.79 3.08
CA THR A 30 -0.44 -3.03 3.89
C THR A 30 0.92 -2.95 3.19
N ALA A 31 1.79 -2.07 3.68
CA ALA A 31 3.19 -2.06 3.25
C ALA A 31 3.90 -3.38 3.56
N ALA A 32 3.55 -4.04 4.67
CA ALA A 32 4.10 -5.34 5.01
C ALA A 32 3.64 -6.43 4.01
N ASP A 33 2.38 -6.41 3.58
CA ASP A 33 1.87 -7.34 2.57
C ASP A 33 2.60 -7.17 1.24
N ALA A 34 2.87 -5.92 0.82
CA ALA A 34 3.64 -5.62 -0.38
C ALA A 34 5.07 -6.15 -0.28
N VAL A 35 5.78 -5.82 0.80
CA VAL A 35 7.17 -6.29 1.00
C VAL A 35 7.23 -7.81 1.11
N ASN A 36 6.27 -8.45 1.78
CA ASN A 36 6.21 -9.91 1.85
C ASN A 36 5.99 -10.52 0.45
N SER A 37 5.13 -9.91 -0.38
CA SER A 37 4.93 -10.33 -1.77
C SER A 37 6.21 -10.20 -2.59
N TRP A 38 6.91 -9.07 -2.49
CA TRP A 38 8.20 -8.85 -3.16
C TRP A 38 9.27 -9.84 -2.72
N VAL A 39 9.39 -10.06 -1.40
CA VAL A 39 10.35 -11.03 -0.85
C VAL A 39 10.01 -12.45 -1.26
N SER A 40 8.72 -12.80 -1.43
CA SER A 40 8.31 -14.14 -1.84
C SER A 40 8.82 -14.54 -3.23
N GLU A 41 9.24 -13.59 -4.05
CA GLU A 41 9.88 -13.88 -5.35
C GLU A 41 11.25 -14.58 -5.20
N ASN A 42 11.83 -14.64 -3.99
CA ASN A 42 13.04 -15.43 -3.72
C ASN A 42 12.93 -16.88 -4.21
N GLN A 43 11.73 -17.45 -4.21
CA GLN A 43 11.48 -18.81 -4.68
C GLN A 43 11.79 -19.01 -6.18
N TYR A 44 11.85 -17.91 -6.94
CA TYR A 44 12.13 -17.89 -8.37
C TYR A 44 13.56 -17.44 -8.70
N TYR A 45 14.34 -17.05 -7.70
CA TYR A 45 15.69 -16.53 -7.89
C TYR A 45 16.74 -17.62 -7.61
N ASP A 46 17.60 -17.91 -8.59
CA ASP A 46 18.72 -18.82 -8.44
C ASP A 46 19.99 -18.04 -8.07
N HIS A 47 20.46 -18.24 -6.83
CA HIS A 47 21.65 -17.60 -6.29
C HIS A 47 22.95 -18.07 -6.94
N ALA A 48 23.00 -19.30 -7.46
CA ALA A 48 24.22 -19.86 -8.04
C ALA A 48 24.48 -19.26 -9.43
N THR A 49 23.41 -18.98 -10.17
CA THR A 49 23.50 -18.44 -11.54
C THR A 49 23.22 -16.94 -11.62
N ASN A 50 22.73 -16.31 -10.55
CA ASN A 50 22.27 -14.92 -10.54
C ASN A 50 21.17 -14.68 -11.59
N THR A 51 20.19 -15.58 -11.67
CA THR A 51 19.12 -15.52 -12.68
C THR A 51 17.73 -15.73 -12.09
N CYS A 52 16.74 -15.14 -12.76
CA CYS A 52 15.34 -15.42 -12.52
C CYS A 52 14.88 -16.66 -13.29
N ALA A 53 14.01 -17.48 -12.68
CA ALA A 53 13.31 -18.54 -13.38
C ALA A 53 12.53 -18.00 -14.59
N GLN A 54 12.55 -18.75 -15.70
CA GLN A 54 11.93 -18.31 -16.95
C GLN A 54 10.43 -18.03 -16.77
N GLY A 55 10.00 -16.83 -17.18
CA GLY A 55 8.60 -16.40 -17.09
C GLY A 55 8.14 -16.02 -15.68
N GLN A 56 9.07 -15.90 -14.73
CA GLN A 56 8.81 -15.44 -13.37
C GLN A 56 9.45 -14.06 -13.15
N GLU A 57 9.00 -13.40 -12.09
CA GLU A 57 9.55 -12.12 -11.62
C GLU A 57 10.35 -12.35 -10.34
N CYS A 58 11.50 -11.69 -10.24
CA CYS A 58 12.31 -11.63 -9.02
C CYS A 58 13.00 -10.27 -8.82
N GLY A 59 12.69 -9.31 -9.69
CA GLY A 59 13.28 -7.97 -9.63
C GLY A 59 12.91 -7.22 -8.34
N HIS A 60 11.74 -7.48 -7.76
CA HIS A 60 11.41 -6.84 -6.49
C HIS A 60 12.21 -7.47 -5.35
N TYR A 61 12.34 -8.79 -5.33
CA TYR A 61 13.18 -9.48 -4.35
C TYR A 61 14.63 -8.99 -4.41
N THR A 62 15.24 -8.98 -5.60
CA THR A 62 16.64 -8.58 -5.76
C THR A 62 16.86 -7.12 -5.35
N GLN A 63 15.90 -6.23 -5.57
CA GLN A 63 15.99 -4.85 -5.09
C GLN A 63 15.85 -4.76 -3.56
N VAL A 64 14.94 -5.53 -2.95
CA VAL A 64 14.75 -5.53 -1.48
C VAL A 64 16.02 -5.96 -0.76
N VAL A 65 16.77 -6.92 -1.31
CA VAL A 65 17.98 -7.48 -0.70
C VAL A 65 19.28 -6.88 -1.23
N TRP A 66 19.22 -5.82 -2.04
CA TRP A 66 20.38 -5.23 -2.70
C TRP A 66 21.36 -4.63 -1.70
N ARG A 67 22.55 -5.23 -1.57
CA ARG A 67 23.56 -4.87 -0.56
C ARG A 67 23.95 -3.40 -0.60
N ASP A 68 24.09 -2.82 -1.79
CA ASP A 68 24.59 -1.45 -1.94
C ASP A 68 23.51 -0.39 -1.70
N SER A 69 22.23 -0.76 -1.63
CA SER A 69 21.14 0.16 -1.31
C SER A 69 21.11 0.43 0.20
N THR A 70 21.55 1.63 0.60
CA THR A 70 21.71 2.01 2.01
C THR A 70 20.61 2.93 2.53
N MET A 71 19.80 3.48 1.64
CA MET A 71 18.65 4.32 1.96
C MET A 71 17.40 3.81 1.26
N ILE A 72 16.28 3.89 1.96
CA ILE A 72 14.97 3.50 1.47
C ILE A 72 13.91 4.53 1.88
N GLY A 73 13.01 4.86 0.95
CA GLY A 73 11.81 5.66 1.23
C GLY A 73 10.59 5.01 0.58
N CYS A 74 9.49 4.87 1.30
CA CYS A 74 8.29 4.20 0.80
C CYS A 74 7.04 5.08 0.96
N ALA A 75 6.06 4.84 0.09
CA ALA A 75 4.76 5.49 0.14
C ALA A 75 3.63 4.48 -0.09
N ARG A 76 2.49 4.74 0.54
CA ARG A 76 1.24 4.01 0.35
C ARG A 76 0.11 4.99 0.12
N VAL A 77 -0.67 4.78 -0.94
CA VAL A 77 -1.80 5.63 -1.33
C VAL A 77 -3.03 4.78 -1.62
N VAL A 78 -4.19 5.22 -1.14
CA VAL A 78 -5.50 4.68 -1.57
C VAL A 78 -5.99 5.54 -2.72
N CYS A 79 -6.16 4.95 -3.90
CA CYS A 79 -6.60 5.62 -5.12
C CYS A 79 -8.11 5.89 -5.11
N ASN A 80 -8.58 6.80 -5.97
CA ASN A 80 -10.00 7.19 -6.04
C ASN A 80 -10.94 6.01 -6.37
N ASN A 81 -10.44 4.98 -7.06
CA ASN A 81 -11.18 3.75 -7.37
C ASN A 81 -11.15 2.73 -6.22
N GLY A 82 -10.55 3.07 -5.08
CA GLY A 82 -10.36 2.18 -3.94
C GLY A 82 -9.19 1.20 -4.06
N GLY A 83 -8.42 1.26 -5.15
CA GLY A 83 -7.16 0.51 -5.29
C GLY A 83 -6.09 1.03 -4.33
N ILE A 84 -5.07 0.22 -4.06
CA ILE A 84 -3.94 0.58 -3.20
C ILE A 84 -2.67 0.57 -4.05
N PHE A 85 -1.93 1.67 -4.01
CA PHE A 85 -0.63 1.80 -4.63
C PHE A 85 0.44 1.89 -3.55
N ILE A 86 1.45 1.02 -3.61
CA ILE A 86 2.60 1.00 -2.69
C ILE A 86 3.86 1.00 -3.52
N THR A 87 4.82 1.83 -3.12
CA THR A 87 6.12 1.94 -3.78
C THR A 87 7.21 2.19 -2.76
N CYS A 88 8.43 1.74 -3.06
CA CYS A 88 9.64 2.04 -2.33
C CYS A 88 10.74 2.45 -3.32
N ASN A 89 11.47 3.51 -3.00
CA ASN A 89 12.67 3.93 -3.71
C ASN A 89 13.91 3.62 -2.87
N TYR A 90 14.95 3.12 -3.54
CA TYR A 90 16.20 2.68 -2.94
C TYR A 90 17.35 3.54 -3.47
N TYR A 91 18.32 3.85 -2.61
CA TYR A 91 19.52 4.58 -3.00
C TYR A 91 20.79 4.06 -2.29
N PRO A 92 21.92 3.90 -3.01
CA PRO A 92 22.04 3.77 -4.46
C PRO A 92 21.06 2.76 -5.07
N PRO A 93 20.65 2.92 -6.34
CA PRO A 93 19.69 2.02 -6.97
C PRO A 93 20.29 0.61 -7.10
N GLY A 94 19.43 -0.40 -6.95
CA GLY A 94 19.80 -1.79 -7.17
C GLY A 94 19.45 -2.27 -8.58
N ASN A 95 19.43 -3.60 -8.75
CA ASN A 95 19.10 -4.27 -10.01
C ASN A 95 19.93 -3.78 -11.19
N ILE A 96 21.24 -3.63 -10.98
CA ILE A 96 22.18 -3.29 -12.04
C ILE A 96 22.49 -4.56 -12.85
N ASP A 97 22.33 -4.48 -14.17
CA ASP A 97 22.57 -5.60 -15.08
C ASP A 97 23.98 -6.20 -14.87
N GLY A 98 24.02 -7.53 -14.69
CA GLY A 98 25.25 -8.29 -14.49
C GLY A 98 25.81 -8.24 -13.06
N GLN A 99 25.18 -7.53 -12.12
CA GLN A 99 25.58 -7.52 -10.72
C GLN A 99 24.71 -8.46 -9.88
N SER A 100 25.30 -9.01 -8.82
CA SER A 100 24.59 -9.78 -7.80
C SER A 100 24.02 -8.83 -6.74
N PRO A 101 22.79 -9.06 -6.23
CA PRO A 101 22.23 -8.29 -5.13
C PRO A 101 22.96 -8.55 -3.79
N TYR A 102 23.74 -9.63 -3.72
CA TYR A 102 24.66 -9.96 -2.63
C TYR A 102 26.07 -9.60 -3.03
#